data_AF-A0A2J8RNA9-F1
#
_entry.id   AF-A0A2J8RNA9-F1
#
_cell.length_a   1.000
_cell.length_b   1.000
_cell.length_c   1.000
_cell.angle_alpha   90.00
_cell.angle_beta   90.00
_cell.angle_gamma   90.00
#
_symmetry.space_group_name_H-M   'P 1'
#
loop_
_entity.id
_entity.type
_entity.pdbx_description
1 polymer ?
#
loop_
_entity_poly.entity_id
_entity_poly.type
_entity_poly.pdbx_seq_one_letter_code
_entity_poly.pdbx_strand_id
1 'polypeptide(L)'
;MSGFSTEERAAPFSLEYRVFLKNEKGQYISPFHDIPIYADKDVFHMVVEVPRWSNAKMEIATKDPLNPIKQDVKKGKLRYVANLFPYKGYIWNYGAIPQTWEDPGHNDKHTGCCGDNDPIDVCEIGSKVCARGEIIGVKVLGILAMIDEGETDWKVIAINMDDPDAANYNVCNSVVIL
;
A
#
# COMPACT_ATOMS: atom_id res chain seq x y z
N MET A 1 -3.49 3.16 -19.38
CA MET A 1 -3.84 1.85 -18.77
C MET A 1 -2.55 1.30 -18.21
N SER A 2 -2.51 1.06 -16.91
CA SER A 2 -1.32 0.50 -16.26
C SER A 2 -1.00 -0.85 -16.89
N GLY A 3 0.28 -1.08 -17.17
CA GLY A 3 0.79 -2.29 -17.82
C GLY A 3 0.73 -3.55 -16.95
N PHE A 4 -0.17 -3.59 -15.99
CA PHE A 4 -0.21 -4.62 -14.95
C PHE A 4 -1.61 -5.20 -14.85
N SER A 5 -1.68 -6.49 -14.50
CA SER A 5 -2.94 -7.18 -14.25
C SER A 5 -2.84 -8.08 -13.04
N THR A 6 -3.99 -8.41 -12.46
CA THR A 6 -4.10 -9.28 -11.30
C THR A 6 -4.54 -10.69 -11.70
N GLU A 7 -4.00 -11.71 -11.04
CA GLU A 7 -4.55 -13.06 -11.05
C GLU A 7 -4.90 -13.52 -9.64
N GLU A 8 -6.20 -13.71 -9.41
CA GLU A 8 -6.74 -14.16 -8.13
C GLU A 8 -6.77 -15.69 -8.06
N ARG A 9 -6.36 -16.23 -6.91
CA ARG A 9 -6.44 -17.66 -6.59
C ARG A 9 -7.26 -17.85 -5.32
N ALA A 10 -8.11 -18.87 -5.32
CA ALA A 10 -9.12 -19.16 -4.31
C ALA A 10 -10.20 -18.07 -4.17
N ALA A 11 -11.19 -18.32 -3.30
CA ALA A 11 -12.28 -17.40 -3.08
C ALA A 11 -11.83 -16.20 -2.23
N PRO A 12 -12.25 -14.97 -2.56
CA PRO A 12 -12.01 -13.81 -1.69
C PRO A 12 -12.44 -14.08 -0.25
N PHE A 13 -11.68 -13.55 0.71
CA PHE A 13 -11.93 -13.69 2.15
C PHE A 13 -11.84 -15.15 2.66
N SER A 14 -11.01 -15.97 2.02
CA SER A 14 -10.57 -17.28 2.52
C SER A 14 -9.08 -17.24 2.89
N LEU A 15 -8.61 -18.22 3.68
CA LEU A 15 -7.19 -18.31 4.10
C LEU A 15 -6.25 -18.56 2.91
N GLU A 16 -6.77 -19.18 1.85
CA GLU A 16 -6.07 -19.55 0.63
C GLU A 16 -6.06 -18.42 -0.41
N TYR A 17 -6.82 -17.34 -0.18
CA TYR A 17 -6.94 -16.24 -1.13
C TYR A 17 -5.60 -15.55 -1.37
N ARG A 18 -5.21 -15.44 -2.64
CA ARG A 18 -3.98 -14.76 -3.08
C ARG A 18 -4.27 -13.94 -4.33
N VAL A 19 -3.70 -12.75 -4.39
CA VAL A 19 -3.71 -11.90 -5.60
C VAL A 19 -2.27 -11.78 -6.10
N PHE A 20 -1.98 -12.46 -7.20
CA PHE A 20 -0.71 -12.35 -7.91
C PHE A 20 -0.75 -11.21 -8.92
N LEU A 21 0.41 -10.62 -9.22
CA LEU A 21 0.53 -9.62 -10.28
C LEU A 21 1.21 -10.18 -11.51
N LYS A 22 0.85 -9.61 -12.66
CA LYS A 22 1.45 -9.88 -13.95
C LYS A 22 1.80 -8.59 -14.68
N ASN A 23 2.89 -8.60 -15.43
CA ASN A 23 3.25 -7.52 -16.35
C ASN A 23 2.43 -7.57 -17.66
N GLU A 24 2.70 -6.63 -18.57
CA GLU A 24 2.05 -6.50 -19.89
C GLU A 24 2.17 -7.75 -20.76
N LYS A 25 3.21 -8.56 -20.53
CA LYS A 25 3.47 -9.81 -21.24
C LYS A 25 2.77 -11.01 -20.60
N GLY A 26 1.98 -10.78 -19.55
CA GLY A 26 1.28 -11.82 -18.79
C GLY A 26 2.20 -12.66 -17.89
N GLN A 27 3.44 -12.23 -17.67
CA GLN A 27 4.39 -12.95 -16.79
C GLN A 27 4.12 -12.58 -15.34
N TYR A 28 4.15 -13.57 -14.45
CA TYR A 28 4.06 -13.33 -13.01
C TYR A 28 5.25 -12.53 -12.52
N ILE A 29 4.97 -11.54 -11.66
CA ILE A 29 5.95 -10.63 -11.08
C ILE A 29 5.67 -10.46 -9.58
N SER A 30 6.71 -10.18 -8.82
CA SER A 30 6.59 -9.79 -7.42
C SER A 30 6.14 -8.32 -7.31
N PRO A 31 5.04 -8.02 -6.59
CA PRO A 31 4.68 -6.64 -6.27
C PRO A 31 5.70 -5.96 -5.36
N PHE A 32 6.51 -6.73 -4.63
CA PHE A 32 7.54 -6.18 -3.76
C PHE A 32 8.80 -5.79 -4.57
N HIS A 33 9.23 -6.64 -5.52
CA HIS A 33 10.57 -6.52 -6.11
C HIS A 33 10.58 -6.09 -7.57
N ASP A 34 9.59 -6.49 -8.37
CA ASP A 34 9.66 -6.43 -9.82
C ASP A 34 8.93 -5.22 -10.43
N ILE A 35 8.11 -4.52 -9.64
CA ILE A 35 7.49 -3.26 -10.05
C ILE A 35 8.50 -2.14 -9.79
N PRO A 36 8.87 -1.33 -10.81
CA PRO A 36 9.78 -0.21 -10.60
C PRO A 36 9.22 0.77 -9.58
N ILE A 37 10.05 1.26 -8.66
CA ILE A 37 9.66 2.30 -7.70
C ILE A 37 9.10 3.56 -8.38
N TYR A 38 9.68 3.98 -9.52
CA TYR A 38 9.25 5.15 -10.27
C TYR A 38 8.44 4.76 -11.51
N ALA A 39 7.29 5.43 -11.70
CA ALA A 39 6.50 5.36 -12.92
C ALA A 39 6.94 6.40 -13.95
N ASP A 40 7.37 7.57 -13.46
CA ASP A 40 7.95 8.68 -14.24
C ASP A 40 8.78 9.55 -13.27
N LYS A 41 9.34 10.65 -13.77
CA LYS A 41 10.00 11.67 -12.95
C LYS A 41 9.02 12.20 -11.89
N ASP A 42 9.42 12.11 -10.63
CA ASP A 42 8.65 12.57 -9.46
C ASP A 42 7.28 11.86 -9.29
N VAL A 43 7.07 10.73 -9.96
CA VAL A 43 5.88 9.88 -9.85
C VAL A 43 6.27 8.48 -9.42
N PHE A 44 5.71 8.01 -8.31
CA PHE A 44 5.99 6.69 -7.75
C PHE A 44 4.90 5.70 -8.18
N HIS A 45 5.26 4.44 -8.37
CA HIS A 45 4.25 3.39 -8.38
C HIS A 45 3.77 3.13 -6.95
N MET A 46 2.47 2.87 -6.82
CA MET A 46 1.86 2.34 -5.61
C MET A 46 1.16 1.02 -5.96
N VAL A 47 1.40 -0.01 -5.15
CA VAL A 47 0.65 -1.25 -5.16
C VAL A 47 -0.53 -1.10 -4.20
N VAL A 48 -1.76 -1.06 -4.70
CA VAL A 48 -2.94 -0.92 -3.85
C VAL A 48 -3.28 -2.26 -3.20
N GLU A 49 -3.32 -2.32 -1.87
CA GLU A 49 -3.62 -3.54 -1.12
C GLU A 49 -5.07 -3.53 -0.60
N VAL A 50 -5.48 -2.40 -0.01
CA VAL A 50 -6.78 -2.25 0.65
C VAL A 50 -7.54 -1.05 0.05
N PRO A 51 -8.63 -1.31 -0.71
CA PRO A 51 -9.51 -0.26 -1.19
C PRO A 51 -10.10 0.57 -0.05
N ARG A 52 -10.27 1.89 -0.27
CA ARG A 52 -10.96 2.76 0.67
C ARG A 52 -12.35 2.22 1.04
N TRP A 53 -12.71 2.36 2.31
CA TRP A 53 -13.93 1.90 2.97
C TRP A 53 -14.12 0.38 3.05
N SER A 54 -13.05 -0.39 2.81
CA SER A 54 -13.02 -1.83 3.08
C SER A 54 -12.34 -2.14 4.42
N ASN A 55 -12.53 -3.35 4.93
CA ASN A 55 -12.06 -3.75 6.27
C ASN A 55 -11.03 -4.87 6.27
N ALA A 56 -10.93 -5.66 5.20
CA ALA A 56 -10.00 -6.79 5.15
C ALA A 56 -8.57 -6.25 5.17
N LYS A 57 -7.76 -6.64 6.17
CA LYS A 57 -6.34 -6.27 6.21
C LYS A 57 -5.60 -7.14 5.21
N MET A 58 -5.41 -6.61 4.01
CA MET A 58 -4.67 -7.24 2.92
C MET A 58 -3.28 -6.62 2.86
N GLU A 59 -2.27 -7.44 2.58
CA GLU A 59 -0.86 -7.02 2.55
C GLU A 59 -0.07 -7.86 1.55
N ILE A 60 0.99 -7.29 0.99
CA ILE A 60 2.04 -7.99 0.25
C ILE A 60 2.66 -9.03 1.18
N ALA A 61 2.62 -10.31 0.77
CA ALA A 61 3.21 -11.39 1.56
C ALA A 61 4.75 -11.38 1.43
N THR A 62 5.45 -10.59 2.25
CA THR A 62 6.91 -10.41 2.19
C THR A 62 7.72 -11.71 2.29
N LYS A 63 7.14 -12.77 2.85
CA LYS A 63 7.78 -14.08 3.06
C LYS A 63 7.33 -15.16 2.07
N ASP A 64 6.29 -14.92 1.27
CA ASP A 64 5.79 -15.90 0.31
C ASP A 64 6.48 -15.67 -1.06
N PRO A 65 6.80 -16.72 -1.83
CA PRO A 65 7.35 -16.58 -3.18
C PRO A 65 6.45 -15.73 -4.08
N LEU A 66 7.05 -14.83 -4.86
CA LEU A 66 6.36 -13.82 -5.69
C LEU A 66 5.48 -12.82 -4.92
N ASN A 67 5.55 -12.83 -3.59
CA ASN A 67 4.92 -11.85 -2.70
C ASN A 67 3.46 -11.50 -3.03
N PRO A 68 2.56 -12.46 -3.30
CA PRO A 68 1.17 -12.15 -3.61
C PRO A 68 0.51 -11.36 -2.47
N ILE A 69 -0.47 -10.53 -2.80
CA ILE A 69 -1.29 -9.87 -1.77
C ILE A 69 -2.18 -10.94 -1.13
N LYS A 70 -2.19 -11.00 0.20
CA LYS A 70 -3.01 -11.93 0.99
C LYS A 70 -3.60 -11.24 2.20
N GLN A 71 -4.59 -11.86 2.83
CA GLN A 71 -5.17 -11.31 4.06
C GLN A 71 -4.31 -11.72 5.26
N ASP A 72 -4.04 -10.76 6.15
CA ASP A 72 -3.37 -10.98 7.42
C ASP A 72 -4.20 -11.96 8.29
N VAL A 73 -3.51 -12.82 9.04
CA VAL A 73 -4.10 -13.86 9.89
C VAL A 73 -3.59 -13.71 11.33
N LYS A 74 -4.49 -13.33 12.25
CA LYS A 74 -4.19 -13.24 13.68
C LYS A 74 -4.90 -14.36 14.43
N LYS A 75 -4.15 -15.19 15.16
CA LYS A 75 -4.67 -16.35 15.92
C LYS A 75 -5.50 -17.31 15.05
N GLY A 76 -5.03 -17.58 13.82
CA GLY A 76 -5.69 -18.49 12.87
C GLY A 76 -6.97 -17.95 12.23
N LYS A 77 -7.33 -16.68 12.46
CA LYS A 77 -8.50 -16.04 11.85
C LYS A 77 -8.08 -14.88 10.96
N LEU A 78 -8.78 -14.73 9.84
CA LEU A 78 -8.63 -13.59 8.94
C LEU A 78 -8.87 -12.28 9.69
N ARG A 79 -7.94 -11.33 9.53
CA ARG A 79 -7.98 -10.05 10.23
C ARG A 79 -8.79 -9.02 9.44
N TYR A 80 -9.65 -8.32 10.17
CA TYR A 80 -10.40 -7.18 9.68
C TYR A 80 -10.14 -5.99 10.60
N VAL A 81 -9.90 -4.82 10.03
CA VAL A 81 -9.80 -3.56 10.77
C VAL A 81 -11.21 -3.11 11.18
N ALA A 82 -11.32 -2.63 12.41
CA ALA A 82 -12.57 -2.16 12.97
C ALA A 82 -13.05 -0.87 12.29
N ASN A 83 -14.37 -0.64 12.33
CA ASN A 83 -14.90 0.69 12.05
C ASN A 83 -14.75 1.53 13.33
N LEU A 84 -13.93 2.57 13.26
CA LEU A 84 -13.76 3.53 14.35
C LEU A 84 -14.66 4.73 14.05
N PHE A 85 -15.78 4.88 14.76
CA PHE A 85 -16.74 5.98 14.51
C PHE A 85 -16.02 7.35 14.49
N PRO A 86 -16.26 8.22 13.48
CA PRO A 86 -17.30 8.15 12.44
C PRO A 86 -16.90 7.40 11.15
N TYR A 87 -15.76 6.73 11.13
CA TYR A 87 -15.15 6.14 9.94
C TYR A 87 -15.61 4.71 9.64
N LYS A 88 -15.55 4.36 8.35
CA LYS A 88 -15.80 3.02 7.82
C LYS A 88 -14.50 2.45 7.25
N GLY A 89 -13.98 1.39 7.87
CA GLY A 89 -12.79 0.68 7.42
C GLY A 89 -11.57 1.60 7.25
N TYR A 90 -10.76 1.31 6.24
CA TYR A 90 -9.68 2.19 5.81
C TYR A 90 -10.27 3.46 5.19
N ILE A 91 -9.84 4.64 5.63
CA ILE A 91 -10.36 5.93 5.14
C ILE A 91 -9.62 6.45 3.90
N TRP A 92 -8.60 5.72 3.44
CA TRP A 92 -7.80 5.99 2.23
C TRP A 92 -7.74 4.72 1.37
N ASN A 93 -7.33 4.83 0.10
CA ASN A 93 -6.76 3.66 -0.56
C ASN A 93 -5.40 3.42 0.08
N TYR A 94 -5.15 2.18 0.51
CA TYR A 94 -3.95 1.83 1.27
C TYR A 94 -3.13 0.78 0.53
N GLY A 95 -1.82 0.90 0.65
CA GLY A 95 -0.89 -0.02 0.00
C GLY A 95 0.56 0.41 0.23
N ALA A 96 1.44 0.02 -0.68
CA ALA A 96 2.89 0.19 -0.51
C ALA A 96 3.58 0.73 -1.77
N ILE A 97 4.74 1.36 -1.59
CA ILE A 97 5.67 1.65 -2.69
C ILE A 97 6.57 0.42 -2.92
N PRO A 98 6.61 -0.17 -4.13
CA PRO A 98 7.46 -1.32 -4.41
C PRO A 98 8.95 -0.94 -4.34
N GLN A 99 9.83 -1.92 -4.16
CA GLN A 99 11.29 -1.76 -4.05
C GLN A 99 11.74 -0.83 -2.89
N THR A 100 10.94 -0.76 -1.83
CA THR A 100 11.28 -0.08 -0.58
C THR A 100 11.25 -1.08 0.57
N TRP A 101 12.01 -0.85 1.64
CA TRP A 101 12.04 -1.75 2.79
C TRP A 101 12.47 -0.99 4.04
N GLU A 102 11.65 -1.02 5.07
CA GLU A 102 11.98 -0.51 6.41
C GLU A 102 12.86 -1.53 7.12
N ASP A 103 14.19 -1.38 6.99
CA ASP A 103 15.17 -2.34 7.50
C ASP A 103 15.08 -2.48 9.04
N PRO A 104 14.76 -3.67 9.59
CA PRO A 104 14.68 -3.89 11.04
C PRO A 104 16.04 -3.85 11.73
N GLY A 105 17.14 -3.89 10.97
CA GLY A 105 18.50 -3.66 11.46
C GLY A 105 18.88 -2.18 11.54
N HIS A 106 18.09 -1.28 10.95
CA HIS A 106 18.33 0.15 10.92
C HIS A 106 17.47 0.87 11.96
N ASN A 107 18.11 1.59 12.89
CA ASN A 107 17.41 2.48 13.83
C ASN A 107 17.25 3.87 13.20
N ASP A 108 16.01 4.29 12.94
CA ASP A 108 15.72 5.61 12.39
C ASP A 108 16.00 6.71 13.44
N LYS A 109 16.62 7.80 12.98
CA LYS A 109 17.08 8.87 13.87
C LYS A 109 15.95 9.73 14.43
N HIS A 110 14.80 9.80 13.75
CA HIS A 110 13.70 10.68 14.11
C HIS A 110 12.71 9.99 15.05
N THR A 111 12.46 8.70 14.83
CA THR A 111 11.59 7.88 15.70
C THR A 111 12.37 7.23 16.85
N GLY A 112 13.67 6.94 16.66
CA GLY A 112 14.48 6.17 17.59
C GLY A 112 14.21 4.66 17.57
N CYS A 113 13.38 4.19 16.63
CA CYS A 113 12.92 2.80 16.50
C CYS A 113 13.52 2.12 15.25
N CYS A 114 13.59 0.78 15.25
CA CYS A 114 13.94 0.01 14.05
C CYS A 114 12.76 -0.09 13.08
N GLY A 115 13.03 -0.33 11.79
CA GLY A 115 11.97 -0.57 10.79
C GLY A 115 11.13 -1.82 11.08
N ASP A 116 9.89 -1.83 10.58
CA ASP A 116 8.90 -2.92 10.76
C ASP A 116 9.09 -4.12 9.81
N ASN A 117 10.14 -4.08 8.98
CA ASN A 117 10.51 -5.13 8.02
C ASN A 117 9.54 -5.27 6.82
N ASP A 118 8.66 -4.30 6.58
CA ASP A 118 7.76 -4.27 5.43
C ASP A 118 8.16 -3.15 4.43
N PRO A 119 7.55 -3.11 3.22
CA PRO A 119 7.72 -1.97 2.33
C PRO A 119 7.09 -0.70 2.92
N ILE A 120 7.56 0.48 2.49
CA ILE A 120 7.00 1.74 3.00
C ILE A 120 5.53 1.91 2.58
N ASP A 121 4.70 2.27 3.56
CA ASP A 121 3.25 2.35 3.40
C ASP A 121 2.79 3.67 2.78
N VAL A 122 1.66 3.61 2.07
CA VAL A 122 1.06 4.74 1.36
C VAL A 122 -0.43 4.86 1.66
N CYS A 123 -0.84 6.04 2.11
CA CYS A 123 -2.22 6.49 2.14
C CYS A 123 -2.49 7.36 0.90
N GLU A 124 -3.23 6.82 -0.07
CA GLU A 124 -3.63 7.54 -1.28
C GLU A 124 -5.00 8.20 -1.08
N ILE A 125 -5.04 9.52 -1.27
CA ILE A 125 -6.13 10.39 -0.81
C ILE A 125 -7.11 10.80 -1.92
N GLY A 126 -6.87 10.40 -3.17
CA GLY A 126 -7.66 10.75 -4.34
C GLY A 126 -9.10 10.28 -4.24
N SER A 127 -9.96 10.88 -5.06
CA SER A 127 -11.40 10.67 -5.07
C SER A 127 -11.83 9.26 -5.48
N LYS A 128 -11.07 8.57 -6.34
CA LYS A 128 -11.37 7.22 -6.82
C LYS A 128 -11.16 6.18 -5.71
N VAL A 129 -12.08 5.23 -5.57
CA VAL A 129 -11.82 4.00 -4.79
C VAL A 129 -11.10 3.02 -5.71
N CYS A 130 -9.85 2.69 -5.38
CA CYS A 130 -9.02 1.81 -6.21
C CYS A 130 -9.30 0.32 -5.93
N ALA A 131 -8.94 -0.54 -6.87
CA ALA A 131 -9.07 -1.98 -6.70
C ALA A 131 -7.83 -2.57 -6.02
N ARG A 132 -8.01 -3.68 -5.30
CA ARG A 132 -6.88 -4.43 -4.73
C ARG A 132 -6.02 -5.04 -5.85
N GLY A 133 -4.71 -4.92 -5.72
CA GLY A 133 -3.73 -5.29 -6.73
C GLY A 133 -3.59 -4.29 -7.88
N GLU A 134 -4.34 -3.18 -7.86
CA GLU A 134 -4.18 -2.11 -8.84
C GLU A 134 -2.80 -1.45 -8.66
N ILE A 135 -2.11 -1.21 -9.78
CA ILE A 135 -0.87 -0.44 -9.81
C ILE A 135 -1.18 0.95 -10.36
N ILE A 136 -0.95 1.97 -9.55
CA ILE A 136 -1.24 3.37 -9.88
C ILE A 136 0.02 4.23 -9.75
N GLY A 137 0.06 5.32 -10.50
CA GLY A 137 1.08 6.36 -10.36
C GLY A 137 0.62 7.41 -9.36
N VAL A 138 1.44 7.71 -8.35
CA VAL A 138 1.10 8.67 -7.31
C VAL A 138 2.17 9.74 -7.16
N LYS A 139 1.72 10.95 -6.81
CA LYS A 139 2.59 12.04 -6.37
C LYS A 139 2.60 12.09 -4.85
N VAL A 140 3.80 12.07 -4.28
CA VAL A 140 4.01 12.17 -2.82
C VAL A 140 3.82 13.62 -2.37
N LEU A 141 3.06 13.80 -1.29
CA LEU A 141 2.73 15.10 -0.71
C LEU A 141 3.45 15.31 0.63
N GLY A 142 3.60 14.25 1.42
CA GLY A 142 4.21 14.29 2.75
C GLY A 142 4.35 12.90 3.34
N ILE A 143 4.72 12.85 4.62
CA ILE A 143 4.93 11.59 5.36
C ILE A 143 4.58 11.79 6.83
N LEU A 144 4.04 10.74 7.46
CA LEU A 144 3.73 10.67 8.89
C LEU A 144 4.62 9.62 9.55
N ALA A 145 5.27 9.99 10.67
CA ALA A 145 6.04 9.07 11.50
C ALA A 145 5.11 8.37 12.50
N MET A 146 4.63 7.17 12.18
CA MET A 146 3.93 6.34 13.16
C MET A 146 4.94 5.44 13.89
N ILE A 147 4.69 5.21 15.17
CA ILE A 147 5.37 4.16 15.92
C ILE A 147 4.32 3.07 16.17
N ASP A 148 4.41 1.95 15.45
CA ASP A 148 3.51 0.81 15.61
C ASP A 148 4.18 -0.27 16.46
N GLU A 149 3.61 -0.56 17.64
CA GLU A 149 4.12 -1.56 18.59
C GLU A 149 5.64 -1.46 18.92
N GLY A 150 6.26 -0.30 18.73
CA GLY A 150 7.69 -0.05 19.00
C GLY A 150 8.59 -0.02 17.76
N GLU A 151 8.03 -0.18 16.58
CA GLU A 151 8.71 -0.15 15.27
C GLU A 151 8.41 1.17 14.54
N THR A 152 9.38 1.59 13.71
CA THR A 152 9.22 2.72 12.79
C THR A 152 8.32 2.28 11.66
N ASP A 153 7.20 2.99 11.51
CA ASP A 153 6.20 2.68 10.50
C ASP A 153 5.79 3.98 9.78
N TRP A 154 6.50 4.30 8.70
CA TRP A 154 6.28 5.53 7.95
C TRP A 154 5.05 5.42 7.05
N LYS A 155 4.12 6.39 7.18
CA LYS A 155 2.95 6.48 6.29
C LYS A 155 3.11 7.63 5.31
N VAL A 156 3.44 7.30 4.07
CA VAL A 156 3.50 8.28 2.97
C VAL A 156 2.10 8.75 2.62
N ILE A 157 1.94 10.05 2.43
CA ILE A 157 0.68 10.65 1.99
C ILE A 157 0.84 11.01 0.52
N ALA A 158 -0.02 10.45 -0.33
CA ALA A 158 0.09 10.61 -1.77
C ALA A 158 -1.28 10.81 -2.43
N ILE A 159 -1.29 11.30 -3.66
CA ILE A 159 -2.49 11.40 -4.50
C ILE A 159 -2.22 10.77 -5.86
N ASN A 160 -3.21 10.04 -6.39
CA ASN A 160 -3.16 9.48 -7.73
C ASN A 160 -2.97 10.58 -8.78
N MET A 161 -2.03 10.39 -9.70
CA MET A 161 -1.76 11.33 -10.79
C MET A 161 -2.94 11.49 -11.75
N ASP A 162 -3.81 10.49 -11.83
CA ASP A 162 -5.04 10.52 -12.64
C ASP A 162 -6.23 11.14 -11.88
N ASP A 163 -6.06 11.58 -10.63
CA ASP A 163 -7.12 12.27 -9.92
C ASP A 163 -7.40 13.65 -10.56
N PRO A 164 -8.68 14.03 -10.78
CA PRO A 164 -9.03 15.31 -11.39
C PRO A 164 -8.44 16.53 -10.67
N ASP A 165 -8.22 16.43 -9.36
CA ASP A 165 -7.69 17.52 -8.54
C ASP A 165 -6.19 17.37 -8.25
N ALA A 166 -5.50 16.36 -8.78
CA ALA A 166 -4.09 16.09 -8.51
C ALA A 166 -3.17 17.32 -8.73
N ALA A 167 -3.49 18.17 -9.70
CA ALA A 167 -2.74 19.39 -9.99
C ALA A 167 -2.78 20.42 -8.84
N ASN A 168 -3.82 20.39 -8.01
CA ASN A 168 -4.02 21.32 -6.89
C ASN A 168 -3.23 20.92 -5.63
N TYR A 169 -2.75 19.67 -5.56
CA TYR A 169 -2.02 19.14 -4.42
C TYR A 169 -0.55 18.96 -4.78
N ASN A 170 0.37 19.79 -4.27
CA ASN A 170 1.79 19.69 -4.65
C ASN A 170 2.74 19.50 -3.47
N VAL A 171 2.29 19.79 -2.25
CA VAL A 171 3.07 19.69 -1.01
C VAL A 171 2.15 19.32 0.14
N CYS A 172 2.73 18.93 1.29
CA CYS A 172 1.95 18.55 2.47
C CYS A 172 1.00 19.66 2.92
N ASN A 173 1.37 20.94 2.82
CA ASN A 173 0.48 22.05 3.19
C ASN A 173 -0.79 22.17 2.33
N SER A 174 -0.83 21.48 1.18
CA SER A 174 -2.06 21.34 0.37
C SER A 174 -3.07 20.39 1.02
N VAL A 175 -2.66 19.64 2.06
CA VAL A 175 -3.49 18.66 2.78
C VAL A 175 -3.38 18.93 4.28
N VAL A 176 -4.50 19.28 4.92
CA VAL A 176 -4.56 19.32 6.39
C VAL A 176 -5.01 17.95 6.86
N ILE A 177 -4.08 17.16 7.37
CA ILE A 177 -4.35 15.88 8.04
C ILE A 177 -4.70 16.23 9.48
N LEU A 178 -5.98 16.07 9.85
CA LEU A 178 -6.50 16.29 11.21
C LEU A 178 -6.57 14.97 11.98
#